data_AF-A0A955QHU7-F1
#
_entry.id   AF-A0A955QHU7-F1
#
_cell.length_a   1.000
_cell.length_b   1.000
_cell.length_c   1.000
_cell.angle_alpha   90.00
_cell.angle_beta   90.00
_cell.angle_gamma   90.00
#
_symmetry.space_group_name_H-M   'P 1'
#
loop_
_entity.id
_entity.type
_entity.pdbx_description
1 polymer ?
#
loop_
_entity_poly.entity_id
_entity_poly.type
_entity_poly.pdbx_seq_one_letter_code
_entity_poly.pdbx_strand_id
1 'polypeptide(L)'
;MIVQRRQFSSAINRMTMMGWVTFSILLSITIGLCTFQPIQAEPPASDYVFGMSTALTGPASDLGENMKTGVLAGFDRANKQGGIRGKQLRLIILDDGYEPSRT
;
A
#
# COMPACT_ATOMS: atom_id res chain seq x y z
N MET A 1 -59.56 7.14 -37.41
CA MET A 1 -59.23 6.66 -36.04
C MET A 1 -57.78 6.14 -35.89
N ILE A 2 -57.01 5.93 -36.97
CA ILE A 2 -55.66 5.33 -36.93
C ILE A 2 -54.54 6.34 -36.58
N VAL A 3 -54.71 7.63 -36.91
CA VAL A 3 -53.70 8.68 -36.65
C VAL A 3 -53.56 9.01 -35.15
N GLN A 4 -54.68 9.02 -34.40
CA GLN A 4 -54.69 9.23 -32.94
C GLN A 4 -53.91 8.14 -32.17
N ARG A 5 -53.99 6.88 -32.60
CA ARG A 5 -53.25 5.77 -31.97
C ARG A 5 -51.72 5.87 -32.15
N ARG A 6 -51.25 6.40 -33.29
CA ARG A 6 -49.80 6.58 -33.53
C ARG A 6 -49.19 7.69 -32.67
N GLN A 7 -49.91 8.79 -32.47
CA GLN A 7 -49.48 9.91 -31.61
C GLN A 7 -49.42 9.52 -30.12
N PHE A 8 -50.35 8.66 -29.69
CA PHE A 8 -50.36 8.14 -28.32
C PHE A 8 -49.18 7.19 -28.05
N SER A 9 -48.83 6.32 -29.00
CA SER A 9 -47.72 5.37 -28.85
C SER A 9 -46.34 6.05 -28.84
N SER A 10 -46.14 7.10 -29.64
CA SER A 10 -44.88 7.87 -29.63
C SER A 10 -44.72 8.70 -28.35
N ALA A 11 -45.82 9.19 -27.76
CA ALA A 11 -45.80 9.88 -26.47
C ALA A 11 -45.48 8.93 -25.30
N ILE A 12 -46.04 7.71 -25.31
CA ILE A 12 -45.75 6.68 -24.29
C ILE A 12 -44.28 6.23 -24.36
N ASN A 13 -43.74 5.98 -25.56
CA ASN A 13 -42.33 5.61 -25.71
C ASN A 13 -41.35 6.74 -25.35
N ARG A 14 -41.76 8.00 -25.52
CA ARG A 14 -40.97 9.16 -25.07
C ARG A 14 -40.99 9.33 -23.54
N MET A 15 -42.11 8.99 -22.90
CA MET A 15 -42.29 9.09 -21.45
C MET A 15 -41.55 7.98 -20.69
N THR A 16 -41.49 6.76 -21.24
CA THR A 16 -40.66 5.68 -20.69
C THR A 16 -39.17 5.93 -20.90
N MET A 17 -38.77 6.47 -22.06
CA MET A 17 -37.38 6.81 -22.37
C MET A 17 -36.82 7.92 -21.45
N MET A 18 -37.63 8.93 -21.09
CA MET A 18 -37.25 9.99 -20.15
C MET A 18 -37.03 9.46 -18.72
N GLY A 19 -37.82 8.48 -18.29
CA GLY A 19 -37.66 7.82 -16.99
C GLY A 19 -36.39 6.99 -16.87
N TRP A 20 -35.98 6.33 -17.97
CA TRP A 20 -34.74 5.56 -17.99
C TRP A 20 -33.49 6.45 -18.02
N VAL A 21 -33.54 7.58 -18.74
CA VAL A 21 -32.43 8.55 -18.76
C VAL A 21 -32.21 9.18 -17.38
N THR A 22 -33.29 9.55 -16.68
CA THR A 22 -33.19 10.11 -15.32
C THR A 22 -32.71 9.08 -14.30
N PHE A 23 -33.15 7.82 -14.42
CA PHE A 23 -32.67 6.72 -13.59
C PHE A 23 -31.17 6.40 -13.83
N SER A 24 -30.72 6.41 -15.09
CA SER A 24 -29.30 6.21 -15.42
C SER A 24 -28.42 7.34 -14.91
N ILE A 25 -28.86 8.61 -14.98
CA ILE A 25 -28.12 9.75 -14.46
C ILE A 25 -28.00 9.67 -12.93
N LEU A 26 -29.09 9.33 -12.23
CA LEU A 26 -29.07 9.14 -10.78
C LEU A 26 -28.12 8.01 -10.37
N LEU A 27 -28.15 6.87 -11.08
CA LEU A 27 -27.27 5.74 -10.81
C LEU A 27 -25.78 6.09 -10.99
N SER A 28 -25.44 6.88 -12.01
CA SER A 28 -24.06 7.34 -12.23
C SER A 28 -23.57 8.28 -11.13
N ILE A 29 -24.45 9.13 -10.58
CA ILE A 29 -24.11 10.05 -9.48
C ILE A 29 -23.84 9.26 -8.18
N THR A 30 -24.66 8.25 -7.88
CA THR A 30 -24.47 7.43 -6.66
C THR A 30 -23.18 6.62 -6.68
N ILE A 31 -22.74 6.14 -7.85
CA ILE A 31 -21.47 5.42 -8.00
C ILE A 31 -20.28 6.38 -7.83
N GLY A 32 -20.38 7.61 -8.33
CA GLY A 32 -19.32 8.63 -8.19
C GLY A 32 -19.03 9.05 -6.74
N LEU A 33 -20.04 8.97 -5.86
CA LEU A 33 -19.88 9.28 -4.42
C LEU A 33 -19.22 8.14 -3.63
N CYS A 34 -19.32 6.89 -4.09
CA CYS A 34 -18.84 5.72 -3.35
C CYS A 34 -17.33 5.45 -3.55
N THR A 35 -16.69 6.10 -4.53
CA THR A 35 -15.25 5.93 -4.82
C THR A 35 -14.37 7.03 -4.22
N PHE A 36 -14.96 8.02 -3.54
CA PHE A 36 -14.21 9.08 -2.88
C PHE A 36 -13.62 8.56 -1.55
N GLN A 37 -12.56 7.76 -1.66
CA GLN A 37 -11.76 7.39 -0.49
C GLN A 37 -10.91 8.60 -0.09
N PRO A 38 -11.02 9.11 1.15
CA PRO A 38 -10.11 10.12 1.64
C PRO A 38 -8.69 9.54 1.68
N ILE A 39 -7.71 10.28 1.16
CA ILE A 39 -6.30 9.97 1.37
C ILE A 39 -6.06 10.03 2.87
N GLN A 40 -6.01 8.86 3.53
CA GLN A 40 -5.53 8.77 4.90
C GLN A 40 -4.02 8.97 4.86
N ALA A 41 -3.55 10.06 5.47
CA ALA A 41 -2.15 10.19 5.79
C ALA A 41 -1.80 9.03 6.73
N GLU A 42 -0.98 8.08 6.27
CA GLU A 42 -0.40 7.09 7.18
C GLU A 42 0.34 7.85 8.29
N PRO A 43 0.20 7.44 9.56
CA PRO A 43 0.99 8.02 10.64
C PRO A 43 2.47 7.98 10.25
N PRO A 44 3.29 8.95 10.72
CA PRO A 44 4.70 9.05 10.35
C PRO A 44 5.33 7.67 10.45
N ALA A 45 5.75 7.16 9.30
CA ALA A 45 6.01 5.75 9.11
C ALA A 45 7.20 5.36 10.01
N SER A 46 6.95 4.55 11.03
CA SER A 46 8.01 4.07 11.92
C SER A 46 8.96 3.15 11.13
N ASP A 47 10.25 3.39 11.23
CA ASP A 47 11.29 2.55 10.62
C ASP A 47 11.16 1.07 11.04
N TYR A 48 11.54 0.17 10.14
CA TYR A 48 11.69 -1.24 10.48
C TYR A 48 13.01 -1.46 11.21
N VAL A 49 12.94 -1.91 12.46
CA VAL A 49 14.12 -2.14 13.29
C VAL A 49 14.40 -3.64 13.38
N PHE A 50 15.63 -4.03 13.06
CA PHE A 50 16.14 -5.38 13.15
C PHE A 50 17.22 -5.47 14.22
N GLY A 51 17.29 -6.60 14.92
CA GLY A 51 18.36 -6.92 15.86
C GLY A 51 19.30 -7.97 15.27
N MET A 52 20.59 -7.84 15.53
CA MET A 52 21.62 -8.83 15.20
C MET A 52 22.52 -9.03 16.42
N SER A 53 22.60 -10.27 16.90
CA SER A 53 23.66 -10.70 17.80
C SER A 53 24.72 -11.40 16.97
N THR A 54 25.97 -10.98 17.08
CA THR A 54 27.07 -11.61 16.35
C THR A 54 28.39 -11.44 17.11
N ALA A 55 29.34 -12.31 16.82
CA ALA A 55 30.68 -12.20 17.37
C ALA A 55 31.41 -11.03 16.69
N LEU A 56 31.44 -9.87 17.35
CA LEU A 56 32.25 -8.73 16.92
C LEU A 56 33.61 -8.72 17.60
N THR A 57 33.74 -9.48 18.70
CA THR A 57 35.00 -9.68 19.41
C THR A 57 35.35 -11.17 19.52
N GLY A 58 36.61 -11.46 19.86
CA GLY A 58 37.11 -12.82 20.03
C GLY A 58 37.52 -13.51 18.71
N PRO A 59 37.82 -14.82 18.74
CA PRO A 59 38.40 -15.55 17.60
C PRO A 59 37.52 -15.62 16.36
N ALA A 60 36.21 -15.39 16.52
CA ALA A 60 35.22 -15.42 15.46
C ALA A 60 34.82 -14.01 14.95
N SER A 61 35.52 -12.95 15.38
CA SER A 61 35.19 -11.55 15.04
C SER A 61 35.12 -11.29 13.54
N ASP A 62 36.03 -11.88 12.79
CA ASP A 62 36.12 -11.68 11.33
C ASP A 62 34.86 -12.17 10.63
N LEU A 63 34.25 -13.26 11.12
CA LEU A 63 33.00 -13.75 10.59
C LEU A 63 31.85 -12.77 10.87
N GLY A 64 31.71 -12.31 12.12
CA GLY A 64 30.64 -11.40 12.51
C GLY A 64 30.74 -10.03 11.83
N GLU A 65 31.95 -9.49 11.66
CA GLU A 65 32.20 -8.25 10.93
C GLU A 65 31.85 -8.36 9.43
N ASN A 66 32.20 -9.48 8.79
CA ASN A 66 31.82 -9.72 7.39
C ASN A 66 30.30 -9.87 7.24
N MET A 67 29.62 -10.57 8.15
CA MET A 67 28.17 -10.69 8.15
C MET A 67 27.49 -9.33 8.34
N LYS A 68 27.91 -8.56 9.35
CA LYS A 68 27.44 -7.18 9.61
C LYS A 68 27.58 -6.32 8.36
N THR A 69 28.74 -6.37 7.71
CA THR A 69 29.02 -5.58 6.49
C THR A 69 28.06 -5.95 5.36
N GLY A 70 27.83 -7.25 5.12
CA GLY A 70 26.89 -7.72 4.10
C GLY A 70 25.45 -7.27 4.35
N VAL A 71 24.98 -7.37 5.60
CA VAL A 71 23.63 -6.94 5.98
C VAL A 71 23.47 -5.43 5.81
N LEU A 72 24.43 -4.63 6.29
CA LEU A 72 24.41 -3.18 6.15
C LEU A 72 24.42 -2.73 4.69
N ALA A 73 25.18 -3.39 3.82
CA ALA A 73 25.19 -3.11 2.39
C ALA A 73 23.81 -3.37 1.74
N GLY A 74 23.13 -4.44 2.12
CA GLY A 74 21.77 -4.74 1.67
C GLY A 74 20.76 -3.70 2.14
N PHE A 75 20.85 -3.29 3.40
CA PHE A 75 19.97 -2.27 3.98
C PHE A 75 20.18 -0.92 3.32
N ASP A 76 21.44 -0.52 3.12
CA ASP A 76 21.79 0.72 2.42
C ASP A 76 21.23 0.74 1.00
N ARG A 77 21.35 -0.36 0.25
CA ARG A 77 20.74 -0.49 -1.08
C ARG A 77 19.23 -0.28 -1.04
N ALA A 78 18.53 -0.91 -0.11
CA ALA A 78 17.07 -0.79 0.01
C ALA A 78 16.64 0.63 0.43
N ASN A 79 17.34 1.21 1.40
CA ASN A 79 17.06 2.57 1.90
C ASN A 79 17.30 3.63 0.82
N LYS A 80 18.33 3.46 -0.01
CA LYS A 80 18.59 4.31 -1.20
C LYS A 80 17.48 4.24 -2.25
N GLN A 81 16.73 3.13 -2.29
CA GLN A 81 15.57 2.97 -3.19
C GLN A 81 14.26 3.51 -2.59
N GLY A 82 14.34 4.24 -1.48
CA GLY A 82 13.16 4.76 -0.77
C GLY A 82 12.64 3.84 0.34
N GLY A 83 13.43 2.83 0.72
CA GLY A 83 13.08 1.89 1.79
C GLY A 83 11.99 0.90 1.37
N ILE A 84 11.45 0.17 2.35
CA ILE A 84 10.34 -0.78 2.12
C ILE A 84 9.04 -0.07 2.45
N ARG A 85 8.18 0.13 1.44
CA ARG A 85 6.89 0.85 1.61
C ARG A 85 7.08 2.25 2.22
N GLY A 86 8.15 2.96 1.82
CA GLY A 86 8.50 4.28 2.34
C GLY A 86 9.15 4.30 3.73
N LYS A 87 9.44 3.14 4.32
CA LYS A 87 10.07 3.00 5.64
C LYS A 87 11.52 2.58 5.52
N GLN A 88 12.40 3.21 6.30
CA GLN A 88 13.81 2.84 6.33
C GLN A 88 14.03 1.58 7.17
N LEU A 89 15.07 0.82 6.81
CA LEU A 89 15.57 -0.32 7.56
C LEU A 89 16.69 0.15 8.49
N ARG A 90 16.57 -0.17 9.78
CA ARG A 90 17.60 0.09 10.80
C ARG A 90 18.04 -1.23 11.43
N LEU A 91 19.34 -1.37 11.65
CA LEU A 91 19.94 -2.54 12.29
C LEU A 91 20.57 -2.13 13.62
N ILE A 92 20.19 -2.82 14.69
CA ILE A 92 20.81 -2.76 16.01
C ILE A 92 21.70 -4.00 16.14
N ILE A 93 22.98 -3.81 16.44
CA ILE A 93 23.96 -4.89 16.50
C ILE A 93 24.51 -4.97 17.93
N LEU A 94 24.54 -6.17 18.49
CA LEU A 94 25.11 -6.49 19.79
C LEU A 94 26.22 -7.54 19.63
N ASP A 95 27.27 -7.39 20.44
CA ASP A 95 28.39 -8.33 20.48
C ASP A 95 28.16 -9.43 21.52
N ASP A 96 27.98 -10.66 21.06
CA ASP A 96 27.91 -11.84 21.93
C ASP A 96 29.28 -12.50 22.16
N GLY A 97 30.33 -12.12 21.42
CA GLY A 97 31.65 -12.75 21.51
C GLY A 97 31.65 -14.26 21.21
N TYR A 98 30.66 -14.76 20.48
CA TYR A 98 30.43 -16.19 20.22
C TYR A 98 30.09 -17.02 21.48
N GLU A 99 29.59 -16.36 22.53
CA GLU A 99 29.16 -16.99 23.77
C GLU A 99 27.62 -17.09 23.84
N PRO A 100 27.02 -18.29 23.91
CA PRO A 100 25.57 -18.47 23.92
C PRO A 100 24.83 -17.78 25.08
N SER A 101 25.54 -17.45 26.16
CA SER A 101 24.97 -16.74 27.31
C SER A 101 24.79 -15.23 27.09
N ARG A 102 25.33 -14.69 25.98
CA ARG A 102 25.36 -13.25 25.66
C ARG A 102 24.45 -12.85 24.50
N THR A 103 23.72 -13.79 23.90
CA THR A 103 22.63 -13.57 22.92
C THR A 103 21.30 -13.32 23.60
#